data_AF-A0A0B8NK72-F1
#
_entry.id   AF-A0A0B8NK72-F1
#
_cell.length_a   1.000
_cell.length_b   1.000
_cell.length_c   1.000
_cell.angle_alpha   90.00
_cell.angle_beta   90.00
_cell.angle_gamma   90.00
#
_symmetry.space_group_name_H-M   'P 1'
#
loop_
_entity.id
_entity.type
_entity.pdbx_description
1 polymer ?
#
loop_
_entity_poly.entity_id
_entity_poly.type
_entity_poly.pdbx_seq_one_letter_code
_entity_poly.pdbx_strand_id
1 'polypeptide(L)' 'MAELINAIATERDPQTNGMDNLESLGLCFAAVASAETGKSVKPGEALGL' A
#
# COMPACT_ATOMS: atom_id res chain seq x y z
N MET A 1 -1.59 -15.64 -5.74
CA MET A 1 -3.06 -15.74 -5.65
C MET A 1 -3.56 -16.95 -4.89
N ALA A 2 -2.90 -18.12 -4.94
CA ALA A 2 -3.37 -19.33 -4.23
C ALA A 2 -3.52 -19.13 -2.71
N GLU A 3 -2.65 -18.33 -2.10
CA GLU A 3 -2.70 -18.00 -0.66
C GLU A 3 -3.98 -17.22 -0.28
N LEU A 4 -4.30 -16.14 -0.99
CA LEU A 4 -5.51 -15.34 -0.76
C LEU A 4 -6.78 -16.18 -0.89
N ILE A 5 -6.86 -17.03 -1.93
CA ILE A 5 -8.00 -17.93 -2.14
C ILE A 5 -8.12 -18.92 -0.98
N ASN A 6 -7.00 -19.47 -0.52
CA ASN A 6 -6.98 -20.35 0.64
C ASN A 6 -7.39 -19.62 1.94
N ALA A 7 -6.97 -18.37 2.13
CA ALA A 7 -7.34 -17.56 3.28
C ALA A 7 -8.86 -17.35 3.38
N ILE A 8 -9.48 -17.00 2.25
CA ILE A 8 -10.94 -16.88 2.13
C ILE A 8 -11.62 -18.22 2.47
N ALA A 9 -11.14 -19.32 1.90
CA ALA A 9 -11.71 -20.64 2.11
C ALA A 9 -11.56 -21.18 3.55
N THR A 10 -10.60 -20.64 4.31
CA THR A 10 -10.32 -21.06 5.70
C THR A 10 -10.70 -20.01 6.74
N GLU A 11 -11.45 -18.97 6.34
CA GLU A 11 -11.93 -17.90 7.22
C GLU A 11 -10.83 -17.24 8.07
N ARG A 12 -9.64 -17.06 7.46
CA ARG A 12 -8.51 -16.38 8.07
C ARG A 12 -8.14 -15.14 7.26
N ASP A 13 -7.40 -14.24 7.90
CA ASP A 13 -6.78 -13.14 7.18
C ASP A 13 -5.68 -13.67 6.23
N PRO A 14 -5.60 -13.12 5.00
CA PRO A 14 -4.53 -13.44 4.07
C PRO A 14 -3.20 -12.85 4.54
N GLN A 15 -2.09 -13.45 4.11
CA GLN A 15 -0.75 -12.94 4.44
C GLN A 15 -0.48 -11.56 3.84
N THR A 16 -1.21 -11.18 2.80
CA THR A 16 -1.17 -9.86 2.21
C THR A 16 -2.58 -9.49 1.79
N ASN A 17 -3.12 -8.44 2.37
CA ASN A 17 -4.47 -7.96 2.09
C ASN A 17 -4.44 -6.69 1.22
N GLY A 18 -5.62 -6.20 0.85
CA GLY A 18 -5.73 -5.00 0.02
C GLY A 18 -5.20 -3.74 0.70
N MET A 19 -5.33 -3.62 2.03
CA MET A 19 -4.82 -2.48 2.79
C MET A 19 -3.29 -2.44 2.77
N ASP A 20 -2.63 -3.58 2.97
CA ASP A 20 -1.16 -3.67 2.92
C ASP A 20 -0.62 -3.20 1.55
N ASN A 21 -1.35 -3.52 0.47
CA ASN A 21 -1.02 -3.04 -0.87
C ASN A 21 -1.22 -1.52 -1.00
N LEU A 22 -2.29 -0.96 -0.43
CA LEU A 22 -2.55 0.48 -0.46
C LEU A 22 -1.51 1.27 0.33
N GLU A 23 -1.07 0.77 1.48
CA GLU A 23 0.01 1.37 2.28
C GLU A 23 1.33 1.38 1.49
N SER A 24 1.67 0.25 0.86
CA SER A 24 2.87 0.12 0.02
C SER A 24 2.83 1.10 -1.16
N LEU A 25 1.68 1.22 -1.83
CA LEU A 25 1.49 2.19 -2.91
C LEU A 25 1.61 3.63 -2.38
N GLY A 26 1.04 3.94 -1.23
CA GLY A 26 1.14 5.25 -0.58
C GLY A 26 2.60 5.67 -0.34
N LEU A 27 3.47 4.74 0.06
CA LEU A 27 4.90 4.97 0.18
C LEU A 27 5.55 5.26 -1.17
N CYS A 28 5.26 4.44 -2.19
CA CYS A 28 5.79 4.64 -3.54
C CYS A 28 5.44 6.04 -4.10
N PHE A 29 4.19 6.47 -3.96
CA PHE A 29 3.76 7.80 -4.41
C PHE A 29 4.44 8.94 -3.64
N ALA A 30 4.57 8.81 -2.31
CA ALA A 30 5.28 9.79 -1.50
C ALA A 30 6.77 9.88 -1.87
N ALA A 31 7.42 8.77 -2.19
CA ALA A 31 8.81 8.75 -2.63
C ALA A 31 9.00 9.48 -3.97
N VAL A 32 8.12 9.25 -4.94
CA VAL A 32 8.14 9.96 -6.23
C VAL A 32 7.92 11.46 -6.03
N ALA A 33 6.87 11.85 -5.30
CA ALA A 33 6.58 13.26 -5.02
C ALA A 33 7.72 13.96 -4.27
N SER A 34 8.38 13.25 -3.35
CA SER A 34 9.55 13.75 -2.62
C SER A 34 10.73 13.99 -3.56
N ALA A 35 11.00 13.07 -4.49
CA ALA A 35 12.07 13.20 -5.48
C ALA A 35 11.84 14.37 -6.45
N GLU A 36 10.59 14.61 -6.87
CA GLU A 36 10.24 15.70 -7.79
C GLU A 36 10.32 17.09 -7.13
N THR A 37 9.96 17.18 -5.85
CA THR A 37 9.84 18.47 -5.14
C THR A 37 11.05 18.80 -4.27
N GLY A 38 11.90 17.82 -3.96
CA GLY A 38 12.99 17.93 -2.99
C GLY A 38 12.52 18.09 -1.54
N LYS A 39 11.23 17.86 -1.25
CA LYS A 39 10.63 18.01 0.08
C LYS A 39 10.34 16.64 0.70
N SER A 40 10.33 16.57 2.02
CA SER A 40 9.80 15.40 2.72
C SER A 40 8.28 15.34 2.53
N VAL A 41 7.77 14.17 2.13
CA VAL A 41 6.34 13.90 1.91
C VAL A 41 5.98 12.64 2.69
N LYS A 42 4.90 12.66 3.50
CA LYS A 42 4.46 11.46 4.20
C LYS A 42 3.67 10.53 3.26
N PRO A 43 3.80 9.20 3.39
CA PRO A 43 2.93 8.25 2.72
C PRO A 43 1.45 8.59 2.95
N GLY A 44 0.67 8.63 1.87
CA GLY A 44 -0.74 9.02 1.88
C GLY A 44 -1.02 10.51 1.60
N GLU A 45 -0.11 11.42 1.95
CA GLU A 45 -0.29 12.87 1.66
C GLU A 45 -0.08 13.21 0.18
N ALA A 46 0.66 12.36 -0.55
CA ALA A 46 0.92 12.54 -1.98
C ALA A 46 -0.35 12.50 -2.85
N LEU A 47 -1.45 11.92 -2.35
CA LEU A 47 -2.69 11.73 -3.10
C LEU A 47 -3.71 12.86 -2.91
N GLY A 48 -3.44 13.85 -2.03
CA GLY A 48 -4.36 14.97 -1.77
C GLY A 48 -5.76 14.56 -1.28
N LEU A 49 -5.90 13.36 -0.71
CA LEU A 49 -7.11 12.84 -0.07
C LEU A 49 -7.25 13.34 1.37
#